data_AF-A0AA37HNU5-F1
#
_entry.id   AF-A0AA37HNU5-F1
#
_cell.length_a   1.000
_cell.length_b   1.000
_cell.length_c   1.000
_cell.angle_alpha   90.00
_cell.angle_beta   90.00
_cell.angle_gamma   90.00
#
_symmetry.space_group_name_H-M   'P 1'
#
loop_
_entity.id
_entity.type
_entity.pdbx_description
1 polymer ?
#
loop_
_entity_poly.entity_id
_entity_poly.type
_entity_poly.pdbx_seq_one_letter_code
_entity_poly.pdbx_strand_id
1 'polypeptide(L)'
;MERRSSKAPSALPLGRPERVTTLLVQAHLADRTATPPNLIARLRDMEQVVREARGDRQTLQVIASGRRLLGDAEDFATLEPAFEPDLPAPASETG
;
A
#
# COMPACT_ATOMS: atom_id res chain seq x y z
N MET A 1 1.10 25.85 -22.11
CA MET A 1 0.50 25.58 -20.79
C MET A 1 -0.13 24.20 -20.84
N GLU A 2 0.64 23.15 -20.53
CA GLU A 2 0.19 21.77 -20.62
C GLU A 2 -0.55 21.35 -19.35
N ARG A 3 -1.73 20.75 -19.55
CA ARG A 3 -2.63 20.31 -18.49
C ARG A 3 -2.02 19.13 -17.77
N ARG A 4 -1.68 19.28 -16.48
CA ARG A 4 -1.40 18.15 -15.59
C ARG A 4 -2.70 17.37 -15.42
N SER A 5 -2.84 16.31 -16.20
CA SER A 5 -3.92 15.35 -16.11
C SER A 5 -3.69 14.50 -14.86
N SER A 6 -4.23 14.95 -13.73
CA SER A 6 -4.31 14.18 -12.49
C SER A 6 -5.23 12.99 -12.74
N LYS A 7 -4.67 11.89 -13.25
CA LYS A 7 -5.42 10.65 -13.44
C LYS A 7 -5.83 10.16 -12.06
N ALA A 8 -7.10 10.41 -11.71
CA ALA A 8 -7.72 9.88 -10.52
C ALA A 8 -7.50 8.36 -10.49
N PRO A 9 -7.08 7.76 -9.36
CA PRO A 9 -6.88 6.33 -9.28
C PRO A 9 -8.21 5.65 -9.59
N SER A 10 -8.21 4.79 -10.60
CA SER A 10 -9.36 4.06 -11.10
C SER A 10 -10.18 3.49 -9.94
N ALA A 11 -11.38 4.02 -9.76
CA ALA A 11 -12.36 3.54 -8.78
C ALA A 11 -12.97 2.22 -9.28
N LEU A 12 -12.21 1.14 -9.15
CA LEU A 12 -12.81 -0.19 -9.10
C LEU A 12 -13.75 -0.24 -7.87
N PRO A 13 -14.90 -0.91 -7.95
CA PRO A 13 -15.77 -1.08 -6.79
C PRO A 13 -15.04 -1.95 -5.76
N LEU A 14 -14.36 -1.28 -4.83
CA LEU A 14 -13.73 -1.90 -3.67
C LEU A 14 -14.78 -2.72 -2.91
N GLY A 15 -14.44 -3.97 -2.60
CA GLY A 15 -15.23 -4.81 -1.71
C GLY A 15 -15.36 -4.20 -0.31
N ARG A 16 -16.17 -4.83 0.53
CA ARG A 16 -16.46 -4.35 1.89
C ARG A 16 -15.17 -4.18 2.74
N PRO A 17 -14.26 -5.16 2.84
CA PRO A 17 -13.03 -5.01 3.63
C PRO A 17 -12.06 -3.96 3.06
N GLU A 18 -12.00 -3.80 1.75
CA GLU A 18 -11.17 -2.79 1.09
C GLU A 18 -11.67 -1.38 1.36
N ARG A 19 -12.99 -1.15 1.25
CA ARG A 19 -13.57 0.16 1.60
C ARG A 19 -13.34 0.51 3.05
N VAL A 20 -13.54 -0.44 3.96
CA VAL A 20 -13.32 -0.21 5.40
C VAL A 20 -11.87 0.16 5.67
N THR A 21 -10.92 -0.57 5.07
CA THR A 21 -9.49 -0.26 5.18
C THR A 21 -9.19 1.14 4.69
N THR A 22 -9.63 1.48 3.47
CA THR A 22 -9.39 2.78 2.86
C THR A 22 -10.01 3.94 3.66
N LEU A 23 -11.20 3.74 4.24
CA LEU A 23 -11.84 4.75 5.08
C LEU A 23 -11.09 4.96 6.41
N LEU A 24 -10.64 3.87 7.05
CA LEU A 24 -9.91 3.97 8.31
C LEU A 24 -8.54 4.62 8.13
N VAL A 25 -7.83 4.28 7.05
CA VAL A 25 -6.53 4.89 6.73
C VAL A 25 -6.70 6.36 6.37
N GLN A 26 -7.69 6.72 5.54
CA GLN A 26 -7.96 8.12 5.22
C GLN A 26 -8.35 8.94 6.45
N ALA A 27 -9.18 8.38 7.35
CA ALA A 27 -9.52 9.04 8.61
C ALA A 27 -8.27 9.29 9.47
N HIS A 28 -7.34 8.33 9.53
CA HIS A 28 -6.07 8.51 10.24
C HIS A 28 -5.19 9.61 9.65
N LEU A 29 -5.11 9.64 8.32
CA LEU A 29 -4.30 10.63 7.61
C LEU A 29 -4.91 12.03 7.72
N ALA A 30 -6.23 12.14 7.76
CA ALA A 30 -6.95 13.40 7.95
C ALA A 30 -6.84 13.91 9.39
N ASP A 31 -6.98 13.02 10.38
CA ASP A 31 -6.85 13.35 11.79
C ASP A 31 -6.36 12.15 12.60
N ARG A 32 -5.10 12.25 13.05
CA ARG A 32 -4.44 11.23 13.87
C ARG A 32 -5.09 11.06 15.25
N THR A 33 -5.85 12.04 15.72
CA THR A 33 -6.52 12.02 17.03
C THR A 33 -7.93 11.43 16.96
N ALA A 34 -8.58 11.47 15.78
CA ALA A 34 -9.92 10.92 15.56
C ALA A 34 -9.94 9.41 15.27
N THR A 35 -8.77 8.77 15.20
CA THR A 35 -8.67 7.35 14.85
C THR A 35 -8.68 6.46 16.09
N PRO A 36 -9.23 5.23 16.01
CA PRO A 36 -9.19 4.30 17.12
C PRO A 36 -7.74 4.05 17.54
N PRO A 37 -7.43 4.01 18.85
CA PRO A 37 -6.15 3.51 19.30
C PRO A 37 -5.97 2.09 18.75
N ASN A 38 -4.79 1.81 18.18
CA ASN A 38 -4.43 0.53 17.57
C ASN A 38 -5.03 0.23 16.19
N LEU A 39 -5.14 1.23 15.31
CA LEU A 39 -5.57 1.01 13.92
C LEU A 39 -4.71 -0.07 13.19
N ILE A 40 -3.41 -0.10 13.43
CA ILE A 40 -2.52 -1.13 12.86
C ILE A 40 -2.96 -2.54 13.29
N ALA A 41 -3.24 -2.75 14.58
CA ALA A 41 -3.70 -4.05 15.09
C ALA A 41 -5.02 -4.46 14.42
N ARG A 42 -5.96 -3.52 14.29
CA ARG A 42 -7.23 -3.77 13.60
C ARG A 42 -7.05 -4.18 12.14
N LEU A 43 -6.10 -3.56 11.43
CA LEU A 43 -5.80 -3.96 10.05
C LEU A 43 -5.16 -5.36 9.98
N ARG A 44 -4.36 -5.75 10.98
CA ARG A 44 -3.81 -7.11 11.09
C ARG A 44 -4.91 -8.14 11.31
N ASP A 45 -5.87 -7.86 12.20
CA ASP A 45 -7.04 -8.73 12.42
C ASP A 45 -7.86 -8.88 11.13
N MET A 46 -8.10 -7.77 10.40
CA MET A 46 -8.78 -7.82 9.11
C MET A 46 -8.02 -8.65 8.09
N GLU A 47 -6.69 -8.52 8.01
CA GLU A 47 -5.85 -9.33 7.13
C GLU A 47 -5.99 -10.82 7.45
N GLN A 48 -5.94 -11.18 8.74
CA GLN A 48 -6.07 -12.55 9.20
C GLN A 48 -7.43 -13.15 8.84
N VAL A 49 -8.53 -12.41 9.10
CA VAL A 49 -9.88 -12.84 8.72
C VAL A 49 -10.02 -13.06 7.21
N VAL A 50 -9.44 -12.16 6.41
CA VAL A 50 -9.46 -12.29 4.94
C VAL A 50 -8.62 -13.49 4.49
N ARG A 51 -7.46 -13.75 5.09
CA ARG A 51 -6.64 -14.95 4.81
C ARG A 51 -7.40 -16.23 5.13
N GLU A 52 -8.04 -16.30 6.30
CA GLU A 52 -8.82 -17.47 6.76
C GLU A 52 -10.03 -17.73 5.87
N ALA A 53 -10.71 -16.68 5.43
CA ALA A 53 -11.85 -16.76 4.51
C ALA A 53 -11.46 -17.09 3.06
N ARG A 54 -10.16 -17.30 2.77
CA ARG A 54 -9.60 -17.38 1.40
C ARG A 54 -10.04 -16.20 0.53
N GLY A 55 -10.09 -15.02 1.13
CA GLY A 55 -10.46 -13.78 0.46
C GLY A 55 -9.48 -13.41 -0.65
N ASP A 56 -9.89 -12.45 -1.47
CA ASP A 56 -9.17 -12.11 -2.69
C ASP A 56 -7.80 -11.47 -2.41
N ARG A 57 -6.85 -11.73 -3.31
CA ARG A 57 -5.49 -11.17 -3.24
C ARG A 57 -5.49 -9.64 -3.24
N GLN A 58 -6.42 -9.02 -3.96
CA GLN A 58 -6.60 -7.57 -3.98
C GLN A 58 -6.98 -7.04 -2.60
N THR A 59 -7.87 -7.72 -1.89
CA THR A 59 -8.26 -7.34 -0.53
C THR A 59 -7.04 -7.33 0.41
N LEU A 60 -6.24 -8.39 0.36
CA LEU A 60 -5.02 -8.51 1.17
C LEU A 60 -4.01 -7.41 0.82
N GLN A 61 -3.83 -7.09 -0.46
CA GLN A 61 -2.93 -6.01 -0.89
C GLN A 61 -3.38 -4.63 -0.40
N VAL A 62 -4.69 -4.36 -0.39
CA VAL A 62 -5.23 -3.09 0.13
C VAL A 62 -4.97 -2.98 1.64
N ILE A 63 -5.17 -4.06 2.39
CA ILE A 63 -4.92 -4.09 3.84
C ILE A 63 -3.42 -3.89 4.14
N ALA A 64 -2.55 -4.63 3.46
CA ALA A 64 -1.10 -4.50 3.61
C ALA A 64 -0.61 -3.08 3.25
N SER A 65 -1.12 -2.51 2.15
CA SER A 65 -0.79 -1.13 1.76
C SER A 65 -1.27 -0.10 2.79
N GLY A 66 -2.46 -0.31 3.36
CA GLY A 66 -2.98 0.52 4.45
C GLY A 66 -2.08 0.47 5.69
N ARG A 67 -1.61 -0.71 6.08
CA ARG A 67 -0.67 -0.89 7.19
C ARG A 67 0.65 -0.16 6.94
N ARG A 68 1.22 -0.27 5.73
CA ARG A 68 2.46 0.44 5.36
C ARG A 68 2.31 1.96 5.46
N LEU A 69 1.19 2.51 5.00
CA LEU A 69 0.93 3.96 5.10
C LEU A 69 0.84 4.46 6.54
N LEU A 70 0.50 3.58 7.48
CA LEU A 70 0.43 3.89 8.91
C LEU A 70 1.76 3.65 9.64
N GLY A 71 2.82 3.27 8.93
CA GLY A 71 4.15 3.04 9.50
C GLY A 71 4.36 1.66 10.12
N ASP A 72 3.53 0.68 9.76
CA ASP A 72 3.72 -0.71 10.19
C ASP A 72 4.93 -1.32 9.47
N ALA A 73 5.98 -1.61 10.23
CA ALA A 73 7.29 -1.97 9.70
C ALA A 73 7.48 -3.47 9.38
N GLU A 74 6.50 -4.33 9.69
CA GLU A 74 6.64 -5.77 9.44
C GLU A 74 6.58 -6.15 7.95
N ASP A 75 6.17 -5.24 7.06
CA ASP A 75 6.00 -5.52 5.63
C ASP A 75 7.22 -5.15 4.77
N PHE A 76 8.31 -4.65 5.38
CA PHE A 76 9.56 -4.32 4.66
C PHE A 76 10.42 -5.55 4.34
N ALA A 77 10.09 -6.75 4.84
CA ALA A 77 10.93 -7.93 4.70
C ALA A 77 10.81 -8.67 3.35
N THR A 78 9.99 -8.24 2.38
CA THR A 78 9.94 -8.90 1.07
C THR A 78 9.65 -7.94 -0.08
N LEU A 79 10.29 -6.77 -0.06
CA LEU A 79 10.62 -6.05 -1.28
C LEU A 79 12.08 -5.64 -1.12
N GLU A 80 12.99 -6.58 -1.33
CA GLU A 80 14.23 -6.23 -2.01
C GLU A 80 13.78 -5.63 -3.34
N PRO A 81 13.86 -4.31 -3.57
CA PRO A 81 13.81 -3.84 -4.94
C PRO A 81 15.07 -4.40 -5.58
N ALA A 82 14.93 -5.46 -6.38
CA ALA A 82 15.86 -5.76 -7.45
C ALA A 82 15.79 -4.62 -8.49
N PHE A 83 16.10 -3.41 -8.05
CA PHE A 83 16.59 -2.34 -8.89
C PHE A 83 18.09 -2.44 -8.76
N GLU A 84 18.67 -3.49 -9.35
CA GLU A 84 20.01 -3.33 -9.90
C GLU A 84 19.83 -2.28 -11.00
N PRO A 85 20.32 -1.04 -10.84
CA PRO A 85 20.43 -0.17 -11.99
C PRO A 85 21.31 -0.93 -12.98
N ASP A 86 20.74 -1.29 -14.13
CA ASP A 86 21.48 -1.69 -15.32
C ASP A 86 22.40 -0.51 -15.67
N LEU A 87 23.56 -0.46 -15.01
CA LEU A 87 24.62 0.48 -15.28
C LEU A 87 25.10 0.14 -16.69
N PRO A 88 24.92 1.01 -17.69
CA PRO A 88 25.55 0.76 -18.98
C PRO A 88 27.05 0.68 -18.73
N ALA A 89 27.67 -0.40 -19.19
CA ALA A 89 29.11 -0.60 -19.13
C ALA A 89 29.81 0.69 -19.59
N PRO A 90 30.88 1.15 -18.89
CA PRO A 90 31.57 2.36 -19.31
C PRO A 90 32.06 2.13 -20.75
N ALA A 91 31.56 2.96 -21.66
CA ALA A 91 32.03 3.03 -23.03
C ALA A 91 33.56 3.15 -22.98
N SER A 92 34.24 2.09 -23.38
CA SER A 92 35.67 2.10 -23.57
C SER A 92 35.94 2.91 -24.84
N GLU A 93 36.04 4.22 -24.68
CA GLU A 93 36.59 5.11 -25.69
C GLU A 93 38.00 5.52 -25.23
N THR A 94 39.02 4.75 -25.65
CA THR A 94 40.42 5.18 -25.84
C THR A 94 41.23 3.97 -26.35
N GLY A 95 41.93 3.99 -27.48
CA GLY A 95 42.13 4.95 -28.56
C GLY A 95 42.76 4.24 -29.76
#